data_AF-A0A958LGA0-F1
#
_entry.id   AF-A0A958LGA0-F1
#
_cell.length_a   1.000
_cell.length_b   1.000
_cell.length_c   1.000
_cell.angle_alpha   90.00
_cell.angle_beta   90.00
_cell.angle_gamma   90.00
#
_symmetry.space_group_name_H-M   'P 1'
#
loop_
_entity.id
_entity.type
_entity.pdbx_description
1 polymer ?
#
loop_
_entity_poly.entity_id
_entity_poly.type
_entity_poly.pdbx_seq_one_letter_code
_entity_poly.pdbx_strand_id
1 'polypeptide(L)'
;TELSPSTTYCSLLRPLNELQIARHFAALTPFHRAFLSCNVGGRDDSWCGACPKCVFVWLMLSPFLSDEQLRAIWRRDLLLEPSTPDLLRDLVDDRLLKPLECVGTRRECRAALGEMVRRRQEDGSAIPAPIVSLRESHGSQDFIDVLNDFNDQHHVPQRWLGRVQGLATHA
;
A
#
# COMPACT_ATOMS: atom_id res chain seq x y z
N THR A 1 21.70 -3.48 20.65
CA THR A 1 21.82 -4.70 19.83
C THR A 1 23.15 -4.62 19.12
N GLU A 2 24.19 -5.25 19.65
CA GLU A 2 25.51 -5.20 19.00
C GLU A 2 25.63 -6.34 17.99
N LEU A 3 25.80 -5.96 16.72
CA LEU A 3 26.20 -6.86 15.65
C LEU A 3 27.73 -6.95 15.66
N SER A 4 28.29 -8.08 15.24
CA SER A 4 29.74 -8.23 15.07
C SER A 4 30.29 -7.12 14.14
N PRO A 5 31.48 -6.55 14.40
CA PRO A 5 32.05 -5.46 13.59
C PRO A 5 32.19 -5.77 12.09
N SER A 6 32.20 -7.05 11.71
CA SER A 6 32.30 -7.51 10.32
C SER A 6 30.96 -7.72 9.62
N THR A 7 29.84 -7.59 10.34
CA THR A 7 28.50 -7.83 9.78
C THR A 7 27.86 -6.51 9.35
N THR A 8 27.61 -6.35 8.04
CA THR A 8 26.82 -5.23 7.51
C THR A 8 25.34 -5.58 7.51
N TYR A 9 24.51 -4.77 8.18
CA TYR A 9 23.04 -4.86 8.13
C TYR A 9 22.49 -3.71 7.28
N CYS A 10 21.78 -4.04 6.20
CA CYS A 10 21.05 -3.07 5.38
C CYS A 10 19.77 -3.69 4.84
N SER A 11 18.75 -2.86 4.58
CA SER A 11 17.54 -3.24 3.85
C SER A 11 17.45 -2.41 2.58
N LEU A 12 17.36 -3.07 1.43
CA LEU A 12 17.19 -2.40 0.14
C LEU A 12 15.80 -1.77 -0.01
N LEU A 13 14.84 -2.17 0.83
CA LEU A 13 13.47 -1.65 0.81
C LEU A 13 13.29 -0.46 1.77
N ARG A 14 14.13 -0.32 2.80
CA ARG A 14 14.02 0.77 3.78
C ARG A 14 14.06 2.20 3.19
N PRO A 15 14.75 2.47 2.07
CA PRO A 15 14.65 3.76 1.38
C PRO A 15 13.27 4.04 0.77
N LEU A 16 12.52 2.99 0.45
CA LEU A 16 11.22 3.07 -0.20
C LEU A 16 10.11 3.04 0.84
N ASN A 17 9.00 3.71 0.51
CA ASN A 17 7.76 3.61 1.25
C ASN A 17 6.86 2.48 0.71
N GLU A 18 5.80 2.14 1.44
CA GLU A 18 4.92 1.02 1.12
C GLU A 18 4.18 1.23 -0.20
N LEU A 19 3.84 2.48 -0.53
CA LEU A 19 3.17 2.80 -1.79
C LEU A 19 4.09 2.59 -3.00
N GLN A 20 5.36 2.97 -2.89
CA GLN A 20 6.39 2.68 -3.90
C GLN A 20 6.63 1.17 -4.03
N ILE A 21 6.70 0.44 -2.91
CA ILE A 21 6.85 -1.01 -2.92
C ILE A 21 5.65 -1.67 -3.61
N ALA A 22 4.42 -1.23 -3.29
CA ALA A 22 3.20 -1.73 -3.91
C ALA A 22 3.16 -1.47 -5.42
N ARG A 23 3.64 -0.30 -5.87
CA ARG A 23 3.79 0.03 -7.29
C ARG A 23 4.71 -0.94 -8.03
N HIS A 24 5.89 -1.22 -7.46
CA HIS A 24 6.82 -2.20 -8.03
C HIS A 24 6.22 -3.62 -8.01
N PHE A 25 5.56 -4.00 -6.92
CA PHE A 25 4.90 -5.31 -6.81
C PHE A 25 3.75 -5.48 -7.80
N ALA A 26 2.99 -4.43 -8.10
CA ALA A 26 1.91 -4.46 -9.08
C ALA A 26 2.39 -4.87 -10.48
N ALA A 27 3.63 -4.53 -10.85
CA ALA A 27 4.25 -4.96 -12.11
C ALA A 27 4.69 -6.43 -12.11
N LEU A 28 4.85 -7.05 -10.94
CA LEU A 28 5.31 -8.44 -10.82
C LEU A 28 4.14 -9.44 -10.83
N THR A 29 3.38 -9.43 -11.93
CA THR A 29 2.16 -10.23 -12.10
C THR A 29 2.30 -11.74 -11.83
N PRO A 30 3.45 -12.42 -12.04
CA PRO A 30 3.58 -13.84 -11.69
C PRO A 30 3.37 -14.15 -10.20
N PHE A 31 3.58 -13.17 -9.31
CA PHE A 31 3.44 -13.37 -7.87
C PHE A 31 2.03 -13.09 -7.34
N HIS A 32 1.14 -12.48 -8.13
CA HIS A 32 -0.19 -12.08 -7.66
C HIS A 32 -1.07 -13.27 -7.22
N ARG A 33 -0.72 -14.49 -7.63
CA ARG A 33 -1.42 -15.73 -7.22
C ARG A 33 -0.81 -16.42 -6.00
N ALA A 34 0.44 -16.08 -5.65
CA ALA A 34 1.19 -16.78 -4.61
C ALA A 34 1.39 -15.94 -3.34
N PHE A 35 1.24 -14.62 -3.43
CA PHE A 35 1.43 -13.76 -2.26
C PHE A 35 0.22 -13.82 -1.32
N LEU A 36 0.51 -13.93 -0.03
CA LEU A 36 -0.49 -13.90 1.01
C LEU A 36 0.12 -13.29 2.27
N SER A 37 -0.60 -12.33 2.85
CA SER A 37 -0.22 -11.71 4.12
C SER A 37 -1.44 -11.55 5.04
N CYS A 38 -2.55 -12.24 4.76
CA CYS A 38 -3.78 -12.10 5.53
C CYS A 38 -3.61 -12.61 6.98
N ASN A 39 -4.01 -11.79 7.94
CA ASN A 39 -3.91 -12.14 9.37
C ASN A 39 -4.90 -13.21 9.83
N VAL A 40 -5.96 -13.47 9.05
CA VAL A 40 -7.03 -14.42 9.42
C VAL A 40 -6.96 -15.67 8.56
N GLY A 41 -6.94 -15.51 7.24
CA GLY A 41 -6.95 -16.64 6.29
C GLY A 41 -5.57 -17.22 5.98
N GLY A 42 -4.51 -16.77 6.65
CA GLY A 42 -3.15 -17.27 6.43
C GLY A 42 -2.96 -18.77 6.68
N ARG A 43 -3.80 -19.39 7.51
CA ARG A 43 -3.77 -20.86 7.73
C ARG A 43 -4.42 -21.65 6.59
N ASP A 44 -5.33 -21.03 5.86
CA ASP A 44 -6.11 -21.64 4.78
C ASP A 44 -5.65 -21.14 3.40
N ASP A 45 -4.43 -20.59 3.33
CA ASP A 45 -3.87 -19.95 2.13
C ASP A 45 -4.84 -18.98 1.43
N SER A 46 -5.58 -18.19 2.20
CA SER A 46 -6.67 -17.36 1.70
C SER A 46 -6.68 -15.92 2.23
N TRP A 47 -7.21 -15.01 1.41
CA TRP A 47 -7.55 -13.66 1.82
C TRP A 47 -8.96 -13.63 2.41
N CYS A 48 -9.11 -13.26 3.69
CA CYS A 48 -10.43 -13.16 4.30
C CYS A 48 -11.26 -11.96 3.77
N GLY A 49 -10.60 -10.95 3.20
CA GLY A 49 -11.22 -9.73 2.66
C GLY A 49 -11.73 -8.73 3.70
N ALA A 50 -11.84 -9.11 4.98
CA ALA A 50 -12.48 -8.29 6.01
C ALA A 50 -11.55 -7.84 7.15
N CYS A 51 -10.24 -8.14 7.10
CA CYS A 51 -9.29 -7.72 8.13
C CYS A 51 -8.49 -6.47 7.72
N PRO A 52 -7.91 -5.73 8.68
CA PRO A 52 -7.13 -4.53 8.41
C PRO A 52 -6.00 -4.74 7.38
N LYS A 53 -5.35 -5.91 7.42
CA LYS A 53 -4.26 -6.25 6.49
C LYS A 53 -4.76 -6.45 5.05
N CYS A 54 -5.95 -7.02 4.86
CA CYS A 54 -6.56 -7.13 3.52
C CYS A 54 -6.85 -5.74 2.95
N VAL A 55 -7.51 -4.89 3.75
CA VAL A 55 -7.89 -3.53 3.33
C VAL A 55 -6.65 -2.67 3.06
N PHE A 56 -5.62 -2.76 3.89
CA PHE A 56 -4.36 -2.05 3.68
C PHE A 56 -3.67 -2.47 2.38
N VAL A 57 -3.50 -3.78 2.14
CA VAL A 57 -2.81 -4.27 0.93
C VAL A 57 -3.63 -3.95 -0.33
N TRP A 58 -4.97 -4.06 -0.25
CA TRP A 58 -5.86 -3.59 -1.32
C TRP A 58 -5.67 -2.11 -1.60
N LEU A 59 -5.68 -1.27 -0.57
CA LEU A 59 -5.51 0.18 -0.68
C LEU A 59 -4.17 0.57 -1.31
N MET A 60 -3.07 -0.11 -0.96
CA MET A 60 -1.76 0.18 -1.53
C MET A 60 -1.62 -0.27 -2.99
N LEU A 61 -2.32 -1.32 -3.40
CA LEU A 61 -2.28 -1.83 -4.78
C LEU A 61 -3.31 -1.19 -5.71
N SER A 62 -4.40 -0.66 -5.17
CA SER A 62 -5.49 -0.10 -5.96
C SER A 62 -5.12 1.09 -6.84
N PRO A 63 -4.07 1.91 -6.55
CA PRO A 63 -3.58 2.92 -7.48
C PRO A 63 -2.85 2.38 -8.70
N PHE A 64 -2.47 1.09 -8.72
CA PHE A 64 -1.65 0.52 -9.80
C PHE A 64 -2.30 -0.66 -10.52
N LEU A 65 -3.30 -1.29 -9.90
CA LEU A 65 -4.04 -2.39 -10.50
C LEU A 65 -5.42 -1.91 -10.98
N SER A 66 -5.99 -2.64 -11.94
CA SER A 66 -7.40 -2.53 -12.31
C SER A 66 -8.30 -3.25 -11.30
N ASP A 67 -9.58 -2.89 -11.29
CA ASP A 67 -10.59 -3.58 -10.48
C ASP A 67 -10.66 -5.09 -10.77
N GLU A 68 -10.47 -5.50 -12.02
CA GLU A 68 -10.42 -6.92 -12.40
C GLU A 68 -9.23 -7.64 -11.74
N GLN A 69 -8.04 -7.04 -11.79
CA GLN A 69 -6.84 -7.61 -11.16
C GLN A 69 -6.98 -7.70 -9.65
N LEU A 70 -7.51 -6.66 -9.00
CA LEU A 70 -7.78 -6.69 -7.56
C LEU A 70 -8.80 -7.78 -7.22
N ARG A 71 -9.91 -7.88 -7.97
CA ARG A 71 -10.90 -8.94 -7.78
C ARG A 71 -10.32 -10.33 -8.03
N ALA A 72 -9.36 -10.49 -8.94
CA ALA A 72 -8.70 -11.77 -9.15
C ALA A 72 -7.90 -12.24 -7.91
N ILE A 73 -7.32 -11.31 -7.15
CA ILE A 73 -6.54 -11.61 -5.94
C ILE A 73 -7.46 -11.96 -4.76
N TRP A 74 -8.49 -11.16 -4.48
CA TRP A 74 -9.38 -11.35 -3.33
C TRP A 74 -10.66 -12.12 -3.62
N ARG A 75 -10.93 -12.42 -4.89
CA ARG A 75 -12.16 -13.03 -5.41
C ARG A 75 -13.44 -12.22 -5.15
N ARG A 76 -13.30 -10.94 -4.83
CA ARG A 76 -14.39 -10.01 -4.52
C ARG A 76 -13.90 -8.56 -4.57
N ASP A 77 -14.83 -7.61 -4.54
CA ASP A 77 -14.52 -6.19 -4.41
C ASP A 77 -14.55 -5.79 -2.93
N LEU A 78 -13.39 -5.50 -2.34
CA LEU A 78 -13.33 -5.15 -0.91
C LEU A 78 -14.03 -3.83 -0.61
N LEU A 79 -14.20 -2.93 -1.58
CA LEU A 79 -14.92 -1.68 -1.32
C LEU A 79 -16.39 -1.92 -1.00
N LEU A 80 -16.95 -3.06 -1.42
CA LEU A 80 -18.35 -3.44 -1.14
C LEU A 80 -18.52 -4.18 0.19
N GLU A 81 -17.44 -4.51 0.89
CA GLU A 81 -17.52 -5.20 2.18
C GLU A 81 -17.94 -4.22 3.29
N PRO A 82 -18.90 -4.59 4.18
CA PRO A 82 -19.44 -3.68 5.19
C PRO A 82 -18.41 -3.11 6.17
N SER A 83 -17.34 -3.85 6.46
CA SER A 83 -16.28 -3.41 7.38
C SER A 83 -15.26 -2.47 6.74
N THR A 84 -15.17 -2.41 5.41
CA THR A 84 -14.13 -1.66 4.70
C THR A 84 -14.13 -0.17 5.00
N PRO A 85 -15.27 0.54 5.05
CA PRO A 85 -15.27 1.97 5.38
C PRO A 85 -14.63 2.28 6.73
N ASP A 86 -14.92 1.46 7.76
CA ASP A 86 -14.37 1.68 9.10
C ASP A 86 -12.88 1.37 9.14
N LEU A 87 -12.46 0.26 8.50
CA LEU A 87 -11.06 -0.10 8.40
C LEU A 87 -10.23 0.92 7.60
N LEU A 88 -10.79 1.49 6.53
CA LEU A 88 -10.15 2.58 5.80
C LEU A 88 -10.03 3.83 6.67
N ARG A 89 -11.06 4.16 7.47
CA ARG A 89 -11.02 5.30 8.39
C ARG A 89 -9.89 5.16 9.41
N ASP A 90 -9.71 3.98 9.98
CA ASP A 90 -8.61 3.72 10.94
C ASP A 90 -7.23 3.92 10.32
N LEU A 91 -7.08 3.66 9.01
CA LEU A 91 -5.83 3.85 8.27
C LEU A 91 -5.52 5.32 7.97
N VAL A 92 -6.54 6.17 7.79
CA VAL A 92 -6.35 7.56 7.33
C VAL A 92 -6.56 8.63 8.42
N ASP A 93 -7.40 8.41 9.43
CA ASP A 93 -7.70 9.43 10.45
C ASP A 93 -6.62 9.49 11.55
N ASP A 94 -5.95 10.63 11.68
CA ASP A 94 -4.91 10.88 12.70
C ASP A 94 -5.42 10.69 14.15
N ARG A 95 -6.73 10.87 14.38
CA ARG A 95 -7.34 10.78 15.71
C ARG A 95 -7.61 9.35 16.18
N LEU A 96 -7.60 8.39 15.27
CA LEU A 96 -7.91 6.99 15.57
C LEU A 96 -6.64 6.18 15.79
N LEU A 97 -6.73 5.04 16.46
CA LEU A 97 -5.59 4.14 16.57
C LEU A 97 -5.43 3.35 15.27
N LYS A 98 -4.30 3.54 14.56
CA LYS A 98 -4.00 2.74 13.38
C LYS A 98 -3.75 1.28 13.78
N PRO A 99 -4.24 0.28 13.04
CA PRO A 99 -3.93 -1.12 13.28
C PRO A 99 -2.41 -1.37 13.34
N LEU A 100 -1.95 -2.09 14.37
CA LEU A 100 -0.53 -2.37 14.62
C LEU A 100 0.16 -3.09 13.45
N GLU A 101 -0.62 -3.85 12.69
CA GLU A 101 -0.21 -4.70 11.58
C GLU A 101 0.06 -3.91 10.28
N CYS A 102 -0.31 -2.62 10.29
CA CYS A 102 -0.06 -1.71 9.18
C CYS A 102 1.32 -1.07 9.35
N VAL A 103 2.18 -1.22 8.35
CA VAL A 103 3.53 -0.62 8.31
C VAL A 103 3.56 0.73 7.59
N GLY A 104 2.60 1.01 6.70
CA GLY A 104 2.53 2.28 5.96
C GLY A 104 2.08 3.46 6.82
N THR A 105 2.57 4.65 6.52
CA THR A 105 2.17 5.89 7.20
C THR A 105 0.74 6.31 6.81
N ARG A 106 0.15 7.22 7.59
CA ARG A 106 -1.16 7.79 7.27
C ARG A 106 -1.13 8.60 5.99
N ARG A 107 -0.02 9.31 5.73
CA ARG A 107 0.16 10.05 4.48
C ARG A 107 0.11 9.11 3.27
N GLU A 108 0.82 7.98 3.32
CA GLU A 108 0.74 6.96 2.26
C GLU A 108 -0.68 6.43 2.07
N CYS A 109 -1.39 6.13 3.16
CA CYS A 109 -2.77 5.64 3.10
C CYS A 109 -3.74 6.67 2.50
N ARG A 110 -3.62 7.95 2.89
CA ARG A 110 -4.41 9.07 2.36
C ARG A 110 -4.15 9.29 0.88
N ALA A 111 -2.87 9.34 0.49
CA ALA A 111 -2.46 9.48 -0.91
C ALA A 111 -3.04 8.35 -1.77
N ALA A 112 -2.91 7.10 -1.32
CA ALA A 112 -3.45 5.93 -2.03
C ALA A 112 -4.98 5.96 -2.10
N LEU A 113 -5.67 6.36 -1.02
CA LEU A 113 -7.12 6.49 -1.00
C LEU A 113 -7.61 7.56 -1.98
N GLY A 114 -6.96 8.73 -1.99
CA GLY A 114 -7.27 9.82 -2.89
C GLY A 114 -7.15 9.40 -4.36
N GLU A 115 -6.05 8.73 -4.70
CA GLU A 115 -5.80 8.25 -6.06
C GLU A 115 -6.77 7.13 -6.47
N MET A 116 -7.04 6.16 -5.58
CA MET A 116 -8.03 5.10 -5.84
C MET A 116 -9.42 5.69 -6.13
N VAL A 117 -9.86 6.66 -5.32
CA VAL A 117 -11.15 7.34 -5.52
C VAL A 117 -11.17 8.08 -6.85
N ARG A 118 -10.10 8.84 -7.17
CA ARG A 118 -9.97 9.59 -8.43
C ARG A 118 -10.08 8.66 -9.64
N ARG A 119 -9.27 7.59 -9.67
CA ARG A 119 -9.28 6.60 -10.76
C ARG A 119 -10.65 5.95 -10.95
N ARG A 120 -11.29 5.51 -9.87
CA ARG A 120 -12.64 4.92 -9.97
C ARG A 120 -13.69 5.90 -10.47
N GLN A 121 -13.61 7.18 -10.08
CA GLN A 121 -14.51 8.21 -10.58
C GLN A 121 -14.32 8.46 -12.08
N GLU A 122 -13.09 8.44 -12.57
CA GLU A 122 -12.76 8.58 -14.00
C GLU A 122 -13.20 7.38 -14.83
N ASP A 123 -13.00 6.17 -14.29
CA ASP A 123 -13.40 4.92 -14.93
C ASP A 123 -14.92 4.65 -14.81
N GLY A 124 -15.68 5.52 -14.13
CA GLY A 124 -17.12 5.34 -13.90
C GLY A 124 -17.47 4.14 -12.99
N SER A 125 -16.49 3.61 -12.26
CA SER A 125 -16.66 2.44 -11.40
C SER A 125 -17.33 2.82 -10.08
N ALA A 126 -18.19 1.93 -9.57
CA ALA A 126 -18.90 2.16 -8.32
C ALA A 126 -17.94 2.28 -7.13
N ILE A 127 -18.18 3.29 -6.28
CA ILE A 127 -17.47 3.48 -5.02
C ILE A 127 -18.46 3.94 -3.94
N PRO A 128 -18.54 3.27 -2.78
CA PRO A 128 -19.49 3.66 -1.75
C PRO A 128 -19.24 5.07 -1.21
N ALA A 129 -20.32 5.84 -1.01
CA ALA A 129 -20.26 7.21 -0.50
C ALA A 129 -19.48 7.35 0.82
N PRO A 130 -19.58 6.43 1.80
CA PRO A 130 -18.75 6.49 3.00
C PRO A 130 -17.24 6.50 2.70
N ILE A 131 -16.79 5.75 1.69
CA ILE A 131 -15.38 5.69 1.29
C ILE A 131 -14.96 6.99 0.59
N VAL A 132 -15.82 7.51 -0.29
CA VAL A 132 -15.57 8.82 -0.93
C VAL A 132 -15.41 9.93 0.11
N SER A 133 -16.19 9.89 1.20
CA SER A 133 -16.14 10.89 2.27
C SER A 133 -14.84 10.87 3.10
N LEU A 134 -14.08 9.78 3.05
CA LEU A 134 -12.78 9.66 3.73
C LEU A 134 -11.66 10.37 2.97
N ARG A 135 -11.87 10.74 1.71
CA ARG A 135 -10.89 11.46 0.91
C ARG A 135 -10.74 12.88 1.45
N GLU A 136 -9.55 13.20 1.95
CA GLU A 136 -9.17 14.58 2.24
C GLU A 136 -9.00 15.38 0.93
N SER A 137 -9.14 16.70 0.98
CA SER A 137 -9.01 17.57 -0.20
C SER A 137 -7.60 17.62 -0.82
N HIS A 138 -6.66 16.81 -0.32
CA HIS A 138 -5.29 16.71 -0.83
C HIS A 138 -5.34 16.09 -2.25
N GLY A 139 -4.92 16.88 -3.22
CA GLY A 139 -4.97 16.54 -4.65
C GLY A 139 -3.92 15.52 -5.07
N SER A 140 -3.90 15.21 -6.36
CA SER A 140 -2.96 14.29 -7.02
C SER A 140 -1.48 14.58 -6.74
N GLN A 141 -1.14 15.81 -6.34
CA GLN A 141 0.22 16.18 -5.97
C GLN A 141 0.76 15.39 -4.77
N ASP A 142 -0.05 15.16 -3.72
CA ASP A 142 0.43 14.42 -2.54
C ASP A 142 0.75 12.95 -2.89
N PHE A 143 -0.02 12.35 -3.79
CA PHE A 143 0.28 11.01 -4.31
C PHE A 143 1.61 10.96 -5.08
N ILE A 144 1.87 11.95 -5.93
CA ILE A 144 3.12 12.06 -6.68
C ILE A 144 4.30 12.32 -5.72
N ASP A 145 4.12 13.18 -4.72
CA ASP A 145 5.15 13.50 -3.74
C ASP A 145 5.52 12.25 -2.93
N VAL A 146 4.53 11.51 -2.42
CA VAL A 146 4.76 10.22 -1.74
C VAL A 146 5.49 9.25 -2.67
N LEU A 147 5.13 9.17 -3.96
CA LEU A 147 5.81 8.26 -4.88
C LEU A 147 7.28 8.63 -5.18
N ASN A 148 7.66 9.89 -4.99
CA ASN A 148 9.02 10.38 -5.22
C ASN A 148 9.85 10.50 -3.94
N ASP A 149 9.27 10.21 -2.77
CA ASP A 149 9.99 10.25 -1.50
C ASP A 149 11.13 9.22 -1.43
N PHE A 150 12.14 9.55 -0.62
CA PHE A 150 13.26 8.66 -0.36
C PHE A 150 13.72 8.80 1.08
N ASN A 151 13.81 7.68 1.79
CA ASN A 151 14.25 7.66 3.18
C ASN A 151 15.76 7.52 3.27
N ASP A 152 16.46 8.62 3.60
CA ASP A 152 17.92 8.65 3.75
C ASP A 152 18.47 7.81 4.93
N GLN A 153 17.61 7.39 5.87
CA GLN A 153 17.99 6.58 7.04
C GLN A 153 17.95 5.07 6.75
N HIS A 154 18.68 4.63 5.74
CA HIS A 154 18.55 3.29 5.16
C HIS A 154 19.76 2.35 5.28
N HIS A 155 20.95 2.90 5.54
CA HIS A 155 22.23 2.16 5.61
C HIS A 155 22.57 1.30 4.36
N VAL A 156 21.96 1.56 3.20
CA VAL A 156 22.29 0.90 1.93
C VAL A 156 23.75 1.19 1.52
N PRO A 157 24.58 0.15 1.27
CA PRO A 157 25.93 0.32 0.75
C PRO A 157 25.99 1.08 -0.58
N GLN A 158 27.01 1.92 -0.76
CA GLN A 158 27.17 2.79 -1.93
C GLN A 158 27.06 2.06 -3.28
N ARG A 159 27.54 0.80 -3.35
CA ARG A 159 27.46 -0.05 -4.55
C ARG A 159 26.02 -0.33 -5.03
N TRP A 160 25.03 -0.19 -4.16
CA TRP A 160 23.61 -0.41 -4.49
C TRP A 160 22.79 0.88 -4.50
N LEU A 161 23.30 1.97 -3.93
CA LEU A 161 22.54 3.21 -3.72
C LEU A 161 21.93 3.75 -5.02
N GLY A 162 22.71 3.86 -6.09
CA GLY A 162 22.21 4.35 -7.39
C GLY A 162 21.09 3.48 -7.98
N ARG A 163 21.13 2.15 -7.77
CA ARG A 163 20.05 1.25 -8.20
C ARG A 163 18.78 1.45 -7.37
N VAL A 164 18.93 1.67 -6.06
CA VAL A 164 17.79 1.86 -5.17
C VAL A 164 17.15 3.25 -5.36
N GLN A 165 17.95 4.29 -5.60
CA GLN A 165 17.44 5.62 -5.96
C GLN A 165 16.65 5.60 -7.28
N GLY A 166 17.05 4.78 -8.24
CA GLY A 166 16.28 4.54 -9.46
C GLY A 166 14.89 3.94 -9.21
N LEU A 167 14.72 3.17 -8.12
CA LEU A 167 13.39 2.62 -7.76
C LEU A 167 12.43 3.69 -7.23
N ALA A 168 12.95 4.77 -6.64
CA ALA A 168 12.13 5.85 -6.09
C ALA A 168 11.74 6.91 -7.14
N THR A 169 12.55 7.11 -8.17
CA THR A 169 12.44 8.28 -9.07
C THR A 169 11.77 8.01 -10.42
N HIS A 170 11.56 6.74 -10.79
CA HIS A 170 10.87 6.40 -12.04
C HIS A 170 9.38 6.33 -11.79
N ALA A 171 8.67 7.46 -11.82
CA ALA A 171 7.21 7.56 -11.95
C ALA A 171 6.82 7.54 -13.45
#